data_AF-A0A392Q7C8-F1
#
_entry.id   AF-A0A392Q7C8-F1
#
_cell.length_a   1.000
_cell.length_b   1.000
_cell.length_c   1.000
_cell.angle_alpha   90.00
_cell.angle_beta   90.00
_cell.angle_gamma   90.00
#
_symmetry.space_group_name_H-M   'P 1'
#
loop_
_entity.id
_entity.type
_entity.pdbx_description
1 polymer ?
#
loop_
_entity_poly.entity_id
_entity_poly.type
_entity_poly.pdbx_seq_one_letter_code
_entity_poly.pdbx_strand_id
1 'polypeptide(L)' 'TTQYKCSLKFGSDALGELCCKVSGGWLDLCSSHGVLEGDRAKFSVAHYFASNVMYVCIYPRINVDTYLKRSVVEL' A
#
# COMPACT_ATOMS: atom_id res chain seq x y z
N THR A 1 14.75 10.82 -10.05
CA THR A 1 13.78 10.05 -9.25
C THR A 1 13.88 8.61 -9.68
N THR A 2 14.22 7.68 -8.79
CA THR A 2 14.26 6.25 -9.11
C THR A 2 12.84 5.74 -9.38
N GLN A 3 12.64 4.99 -10.46
CA GLN A 3 11.34 4.41 -10.80
C GLN A 3 11.43 2.89 -10.69
N TYR A 4 10.46 2.28 -10.00
CA TYR A 4 10.30 0.84 -9.90
C TYR A 4 9.11 0.40 -10.73
N LYS A 5 9.31 -0.55 -11.64
CA LYS A 5 8.26 -1.07 -12.50
C LYS A 5 7.41 -2.08 -11.74
N CYS A 6 6.42 -1.57 -11.00
CA CYS A 6 5.46 -2.38 -10.27
C CYS A 6 4.22 -2.71 -11.11
N SER A 7 3.62 -3.86 -10.86
CA SER A 7 2.36 -4.31 -11.47
C SER A 7 1.31 -4.51 -10.39
N LEU A 8 0.15 -3.90 -10.55
CA LEU A 8 -1.02 -4.09 -9.68
C LEU A 8 -2.04 -4.99 -10.35
N LYS A 9 -2.50 -6.02 -9.65
CA LYS A 9 -3.60 -6.88 -10.07
C LYS A 9 -4.71 -6.82 -9.03
N PHE A 10 -5.84 -6.25 -9.40
CA PHE A 10 -7.05 -6.22 -8.59
C PHE A 10 -7.83 -7.53 -8.80
N GLY A 11 -8.47 -8.01 -7.74
CA GLY A 11 -9.32 -9.20 -7.78
C GLY A 11 -10.06 -9.40 -6.47
N SER A 12 -10.61 -10.60 -6.29
CA SER A 12 -11.18 -11.05 -5.02
C SER A 12 -10.32 -12.16 -4.44
N ASP A 13 -10.19 -12.20 -3.12
CA ASP A 13 -9.53 -13.31 -2.44
C ASP A 13 -10.47 -14.54 -2.30
N ALA A 14 -10.02 -15.56 -1.58
CA ALA A 14 -10.81 -16.79 -1.37
C ALA A 14 -12.10 -16.57 -0.56
N LEU A 15 -12.22 -15.43 0.16
CA LEU A 15 -13.39 -15.04 0.93
C LEU A 15 -14.30 -14.07 0.15
N GLY A 16 -13.92 -13.72 -1.09
CA GLY A 16 -14.64 -12.77 -1.92
C GLY A 16 -14.31 -11.30 -1.60
N GLU A 17 -13.37 -11.03 -0.69
CA GLU A 17 -12.96 -9.68 -0.35
C GLU A 17 -12.11 -9.07 -1.47
N LEU A 18 -12.35 -7.79 -1.77
CA LEU A 18 -11.56 -7.06 -2.76
C LEU A 18 -10.10 -7.00 -2.32
N CYS A 19 -9.22 -7.58 -3.12
CA CYS A 19 -7.78 -7.58 -2.88
C CYS A 19 -7.02 -6.97 -4.05
N CYS A 20 -5.81 -6.49 -3.76
CA CYS A 20 -4.87 -6.04 -4.76
C CYS A 20 -3.52 -6.71 -4.50
N LYS A 21 -2.95 -7.34 -5.53
CA LYS A 21 -1.60 -7.90 -5.48
C LYS A 21 -0.64 -6.95 -6.19
N VAL A 22 0.41 -6.55 -5.48
CA VAL A 22 1.54 -5.79 -6.04
C VAL A 22 2.68 -6.76 -6.36
N SER A 23 3.28 -6.64 -7.54
CA SER A 23 4.36 -7.50 -8.02
C SER A 23 5.35 -6.73 -8.90
N GLY A 24 6.41 -7.38 -9.38
CA GLY A 24 7.46 -6.73 -10.17
C GLY A 24 8.49 -6.03 -9.27
N GLY A 25 8.82 -4.78 -9.57
CA GLY A 25 9.84 -4.00 -8.85
C GLY A 25 9.51 -3.63 -7.40
N TRP A 26 8.44 -4.19 -6.82
CA TRP A 26 8.08 -3.97 -5.42
C TRP A 26 9.15 -4.50 -4.46
N LEU A 27 9.69 -5.69 -4.72
CA LEU A 27 10.74 -6.27 -3.87
C LEU A 27 12.02 -5.42 -3.93
N ASP A 28 12.42 -4.97 -5.13
CA ASP A 28 13.59 -4.11 -5.31
C ASP A 28 13.43 -2.76 -4.59
N LEU A 29 12.21 -2.19 -4.60
CA LEU A 29 11.88 -0.99 -3.85
C LEU A 29 12.06 -1.23 -2.35
N CYS A 30 11.49 -2.32 -1.82
CA CYS A 30 11.60 -2.65 -0.40
C CYS A 30 13.05 -2.83 0.03
N SER A 31 13.84 -3.60 -0.73
CA SER A 31 15.26 -3.84 -0.44
C SER A 31 16.09 -2.56 -0.51
N SER A 32 15.87 -1.72 -1.52
CA SER A 32 16.66 -0.48 -1.72
C SER A 32 16.36 0.60 -0.69
N HIS A 33 15.16 0.58 -0.10
CA HIS A 33 14.71 1.58 0.87
C HIS A 33 14.57 1.04 2.30
N GLY A 34 15.00 -0.21 2.55
CA GLY A 34 14.98 -0.81 3.89
C GLY A 34 13.56 -0.96 4.46
N VAL A 35 12.57 -1.21 3.61
CA VAL A 35 11.17 -1.45 4.04
C VAL A 35 11.09 -2.83 4.66
N LEU A 36 10.60 -2.90 5.90
CA LEU A 36 10.50 -4.14 6.67
C LEU A 36 9.04 -4.51 6.98
N GLU A 37 8.84 -5.71 7.49
CA GLU A 37 7.51 -6.20 7.86
C GLU A 37 6.82 -5.25 8.85
N GLY A 38 5.65 -4.79 8.43
CA GLY A 38 4.74 -3.95 9.21
C GLY A 38 5.03 -2.45 9.18
N ASP A 39 6.01 -2.02 8.39
CA ASP A 39 6.02 -0.66 7.86
C ASP A 39 4.75 -0.39 7.07
N ARG A 40 4.30 0.87 7.06
CA ARG A 40 3.08 1.26 6.35
C ARG A 40 3.43 1.87 5.01
N ALA A 41 2.91 1.28 3.94
CA ALA A 41 2.97 1.87 2.60
C ALA A 41 1.62 2.50 2.25
N LYS A 42 1.66 3.72 1.71
CA LYS A 42 0.52 4.34 1.01
C LYS A 42 0.83 4.41 -0.46
N PHE A 43 -0.14 4.00 -1.25
CA PHE A 43 -0.12 4.19 -2.68
C PHE A 43 -1.08 5.31 -3.07
N SER A 44 -0.66 6.19 -3.96
CA SER A 44 -1.48 7.28 -4.48
C SER A 44 -1.27 7.46 -5.97
N VAL A 45 -2.32 7.86 -6.66
CA VAL A 45 -2.28 8.25 -8.07
C VAL A 45 -2.34 9.77 -8.16
N ALA A 46 -1.59 10.37 -9.08
CA ALA A 46 -1.75 11.80 -9.36
C ALA A 46 -3.14 12.05 -9.98
N HIS A 47 -3.74 13.20 -9.67
CA HIS A 47 -5.05 13.55 -10.18
C HIS A 47 -5.02 13.63 -11.72
N TYR A 48 -5.93 12.88 -12.36
CA TYR A 48 -6.23 12.87 -13.80
C TYR A 48 -5.21 12.24 -14.80
N PHE A 49 -5.51 10.98 -15.15
CA PHE A 49 -5.63 10.41 -16.50
C PHE A 49 -4.46 10.16 -17.47
N ALA A 50 -3.21 10.60 -17.25
CA ALA A 50 -2.21 10.46 -18.34
C ALA A 50 -1.05 9.49 -18.11
N SER A 51 -0.74 9.13 -16.86
CA SER A 51 0.43 8.31 -16.57
C SER A 51 0.01 7.13 -15.70
N ASN A 52 0.33 5.90 -16.13
CA ASN A 52 0.27 4.67 -15.32
C ASN A 52 1.29 4.70 -14.15
N VAL A 53 1.53 5.89 -13.59
CA VAL A 53 2.49 6.20 -12.55
C VAL A 53 1.73 6.25 -11.24
N MET A 54 2.08 5.34 -10.36
CA MET A 54 1.65 5.31 -8.98
C MET A 54 2.80 5.80 -8.11
N TYR A 55 2.48 6.66 -7.15
CA TYR A 55 3.41 7.13 -6.14
C TYR A 55 3.27 6.28 -4.89
N VAL A 56 4.40 5.96 -4.27
CA VAL A 56 4.47 5.19 -3.02
C VAL A 56 5.12 6.06 -1.96
N CYS A 57 4.46 6.18 -0.81
CA CYS A 57 5.04 6.74 0.41
C CYS A 57 5.18 5.63 1.44
N ILE A 58 6.37 5.48 2.02
CA ILE A 58 6.62 4.59 3.16
C ILE A 58 6.67 5.45 4.41
N TYR A 59 5.82 5.14 5.39
CA TYR A 59 5.79 5.82 6.68
C TYR A 59 6.68 5.07 7.66
N PRO A 60 7.61 5.76 8.35
CA PRO A 60 8.38 5.13 9.41
C PRO A 60 7.43 4.68 10.52
N ARG A 61 7.68 3.48 11.06
CA ARG A 61 7.03 3.04 12.28
C ARG A 61 7.42 3.96 13.42
N ILE A 62 6.43 4.67 13.95
CA ILE A 62 6.49 5.19 15.30
C ILE A 62 5.92 4.06 16.15
N ASN A 63 6.73 3.45 17.03
CA ASN A 63 6.37 2.28 17.86
C ASN A 63 5.30 2.64 18.90
N VAL A 64 4.11 3.02 18.42
CA VAL A 64 2.95 3.45 19.20
C VAL A 64 1.77 2.67 18.66
N ASP A 65 1.28 1.75 19.47
CA ASP A 65 0.07 1.00 19.18
C ASP A 65 -1.16 1.84 19.55
N THR A 66 -2.09 1.96 18.61
CA THR A 66 -3.38 2.62 18.82
C THR A 66 -4.50 1.66 18.48
N TYR A 67 -5.46 1.48 19.38
CA TYR A 67 -6.63 0.63 19.14
C TYR A 67 -7.85 1.49 18.85
N LEU A 68 -8.51 1.20 17.73
CA LEU A 68 -9.79 1.83 17.41
C LEU A 68 -10.88 1.15 18.26
N LYS A 69 -11.45 1.86 19.23
CA LYS A 69 -12.65 1.37 19.92
C LYS A 69 -13.84 1.53 18.98
N ARG A 70 -14.45 0.40 18.60
CA ARG A 70 -15.72 0.40 17.88
C ARG A 70 -16.82 0.89 18.83
N SER A 71 -17.26 2.13 18.66
CA SER A 71 -18.51 2.61 19.26
C SER A 71 -19.64 2.27 18.30
N VAL A 72 -20.52 1.35 18.69
CA VAL A 72 -21.78 1.11 17.99
C VAL A 72 -22.70 2.26 18.39
N VAL A 73 -23.10 3.08 17.42
CA VAL A 73 -24.21 4.02 17.60
C VAL A 73 -25.47 3.24 17.24
N GLU A 74 -26.29 2.89 18.24
CA GLU A 74 -27.66 2.43 17.99
C GLU A 74 -28.47 3.62 17.46
N LEU A 75 -29.11 3.44 16.31
CA LEU A 75 -30.03 4.40 15.69
C LEU A 75 -31.45 4.12 16.15
#